data_AF-A0A9K3NWQ6-F1
#
_entry.id   AF-A0A9K3NWQ6-F1
#
_cell.length_a   1.000
_cell.length_b   1.000
_cell.length_c   1.000
_cell.angle_alpha   90.00
_cell.angle_beta   90.00
_cell.angle_gamma   90.00
#
_symmetry.space_group_name_H-M   'P 1'
#
loop_
_entity.id
_entity.type
_entity.pdbx_description
1 polymer ?
#
loop_
_entity_poly.entity_id
_entity_poly.type
_entity_poly.pdbx_seq_one_letter_code
_entity_poly.pdbx_strand_id
1 'polypeptide(L)'
;MSNHLKSCIAAMTPSLLFHFFIFFIVFTLKAFSTSSISYSEHCHSYAPEATPTNRILTGFSLLERITSNYTGGQNILDQDPQWRRSIFFQATHNIFKTNVVDTYKMQARLSFFPSYAGYPSNVTDIKSNNTRKMLVFYLDGFWSVSTSKLCMVGSARGSTKEGNPLKLNVVLKLKFAQRINLNNSLVSGILESLASPKDLDYFDPISMMGFPRVDPFRYSYTLQDSVANMKSLDVCLIFEQRFTTYKLEYSSNCKNCSLFGQDNGYLPTFMSLYGIQCSRQNNEIRFLVEFQDRRFTAYDQSFRPDISLIGEGTWNGREDELCIVACHILNQSDPLGSAHVGDCSIRLTLWFPDVRSITKTHTTKGQIWTTKLTDDLGSFRMAKFQSFDHS
;
A
#
# COMPACT_ATOMS: atom_id res chain seq x y z
N MET A 1 44.21 34.83 -11.12
CA MET A 1 44.86 33.65 -10.51
C MET A 1 45.26 32.59 -11.55
N SER A 2 45.79 32.99 -12.72
CA SER A 2 46.01 32.09 -13.89
C SER A 2 47.47 32.04 -14.36
N ASN A 3 48.30 33.01 -13.99
CA ASN A 3 49.69 33.07 -14.48
C ASN A 3 50.73 32.43 -13.54
N HIS A 4 50.42 32.28 -12.24
CA HIS A 4 51.34 31.63 -11.29
C HIS A 4 51.37 30.11 -11.41
N LEU A 5 50.25 29.48 -11.81
CA LEU A 5 50.18 28.02 -11.94
C LEU A 5 50.97 27.51 -13.14
N LYS A 6 51.03 28.28 -14.24
CA LYS A 6 51.83 27.93 -15.43
C LYS A 6 53.33 27.94 -15.17
N SER A 7 53.81 28.83 -14.30
CA SER A 7 55.23 28.96 -13.99
C SER A 7 55.76 27.78 -13.15
N CYS A 8 54.96 27.27 -12.21
CA CYS A 8 55.37 26.13 -11.37
C CYS A 8 55.45 24.80 -12.13
N ILE A 9 54.62 24.60 -13.17
CA ILE A 9 54.60 23.35 -13.95
C ILE A 9 55.84 23.23 -14.85
N ALA A 10 56.41 24.35 -15.29
CA ALA A 10 57.60 24.36 -16.17
C ALA A 10 58.92 24.02 -15.45
N ALA A 11 58.92 23.97 -14.10
CA ALA A 11 60.11 23.71 -13.28
C ALA A 11 60.14 22.31 -12.63
N MET A 12 59.10 21.48 -12.84
CA MET A 12 59.03 20.14 -12.24
C MET A 12 59.68 19.11 -13.16
N THR A 13 60.60 18.31 -12.61
CA THR A 13 61.21 17.20 -13.35
C THR A 13 60.15 16.14 -13.72
N PRO A 14 60.34 15.37 -14.81
CA PRO A 14 59.35 14.39 -15.27
C PRO A 14 58.95 13.35 -14.20
N SER A 15 59.86 13.04 -13.28
CA SER A 15 59.61 12.15 -12.14
C SER A 15 58.61 12.74 -11.14
N LEU A 16 58.70 14.04 -10.84
CA LEU A 16 57.79 14.72 -9.91
C LEU A 16 56.37 14.85 -10.49
N LEU A 17 56.26 15.08 -11.81
CA LEU A 17 54.96 15.11 -12.50
C LEU A 17 54.28 13.74 -12.50
N PHE A 18 55.04 12.65 -12.68
CA PHE A 18 54.52 11.29 -12.63
C PHE A 18 54.00 10.91 -11.23
N HIS A 19 54.75 11.27 -10.17
CA HIS A 19 54.31 11.05 -8.79
C HIS A 19 53.06 11.89 -8.45
N PHE A 20 52.98 13.14 -8.94
CA PHE A 20 51.80 13.97 -8.75
C PHE A 20 50.57 13.40 -9.46
N PHE A 21 50.75 12.85 -10.67
CA PHE A 21 49.67 12.22 -11.44
C PHE A 21 49.18 10.92 -10.78
N ILE A 22 50.09 10.07 -10.27
CA ILE A 22 49.72 8.88 -9.49
C ILE A 22 49.01 9.28 -8.19
N PHE A 23 49.52 10.29 -7.48
CA PHE A 23 48.89 10.76 -6.24
C PHE A 23 47.49 11.31 -6.52
N PHE A 24 47.29 12.05 -7.62
CA PHE A 24 45.98 12.56 -8.04
C PHE A 24 45.03 11.43 -8.47
N ILE A 25 45.52 10.39 -9.15
CA ILE A 25 44.73 9.19 -9.50
C ILE A 25 44.33 8.42 -8.24
N VAL A 26 45.24 8.20 -7.29
CA VAL A 26 44.93 7.51 -6.02
C VAL A 26 43.98 8.34 -5.15
N PHE A 27 44.12 9.67 -5.11
CA PHE A 27 43.20 10.55 -4.37
C PHE A 27 41.81 10.64 -5.02
N THR A 28 41.73 10.66 -6.36
CA THR A 28 40.45 10.64 -7.08
C THR A 28 39.77 9.27 -6.99
N LEU A 29 40.53 8.17 -6.96
CA LEU A 29 39.98 6.83 -6.69
C LEU A 29 39.42 6.69 -5.26
N LYS A 30 40.05 7.32 -4.26
CA LYS A 30 39.50 7.39 -2.89
C LYS A 30 38.30 8.34 -2.76
N ALA A 31 38.24 9.39 -3.56
CA ALA A 31 37.14 10.37 -3.54
C ALA A 31 35.82 9.87 -4.15
N PHE A 32 35.84 8.71 -4.82
CA PHE A 32 34.65 8.02 -5.32
C PHE A 32 34.38 6.69 -4.61
N SER A 33 34.64 6.58 -3.30
CA SER A 33 33.92 5.60 -2.51
C SER A 33 32.50 6.13 -2.30
N THR A 34 31.57 5.84 -3.22
CA THR A 34 30.16 5.88 -2.87
C THR A 34 30.00 4.87 -1.75
N SER A 35 29.80 5.32 -0.50
CA SER A 35 29.46 4.43 0.60
C SER A 35 28.22 3.64 0.19
N SER A 36 28.42 2.36 -0.13
CA SER A 36 27.33 1.41 -0.31
C SER A 36 26.72 1.20 1.06
N ILE A 37 25.40 1.41 1.18
CA ILE A 37 24.69 1.20 2.43
C ILE A 37 24.88 -0.27 2.84
N SER A 38 25.38 -0.48 4.06
CA SER A 38 25.65 -1.82 4.57
C SER A 38 24.34 -2.54 4.89
N TYR A 39 24.03 -3.62 4.18
CA TYR A 39 22.84 -4.42 4.50
C TYR A 39 22.97 -5.06 5.89
N SER A 40 24.13 -5.64 6.18
CA SER A 40 24.35 -6.42 7.40
C SER A 40 24.14 -5.58 8.67
N GLU A 41 24.54 -4.31 8.63
CA GLU A 41 24.43 -3.38 9.76
C GLU A 41 22.98 -3.07 10.11
N HIS A 42 22.11 -2.91 9.11
CA HIS A 42 20.75 -2.39 9.32
C HIS A 42 19.66 -3.46 9.28
N CYS A 43 19.88 -4.55 8.54
CA CYS A 43 18.84 -5.50 8.20
C CYS A 43 19.08 -6.93 8.69
N HIS A 44 20.32 -7.33 9.00
CA HIS A 44 20.64 -8.73 9.30
C HIS A 44 19.84 -9.29 10.47
N SER A 45 19.58 -8.49 11.51
CA SER A 45 18.79 -8.88 12.67
C SER A 45 17.29 -9.05 12.36
N TYR A 46 16.79 -8.46 11.27
CA TYR A 46 15.39 -8.53 10.87
C TYR A 46 15.13 -9.58 9.78
N ALA A 47 15.96 -9.60 8.76
CA ALA A 47 15.96 -10.59 7.67
C ALA A 47 17.43 -10.98 7.35
N PRO A 48 17.84 -12.23 7.63
CA PRO A 48 19.24 -12.64 7.47
C PRO A 48 19.75 -12.45 6.05
N GLU A 49 20.98 -11.96 5.94
CA GLU A 49 21.71 -11.91 4.68
C GLU A 49 22.10 -13.33 4.24
N ALA A 50 21.96 -13.60 2.94
CA ALA A 50 22.24 -14.91 2.37
C ALA A 50 22.87 -14.79 0.97
N THR A 51 23.53 -15.85 0.51
CA THR A 51 24.23 -15.85 -0.78
C THR A 51 23.25 -16.16 -1.92
N PRO A 52 23.08 -15.27 -2.91
CA PRO A 52 22.22 -15.52 -4.07
C PRO A 52 22.74 -16.68 -4.91
N THR A 53 21.83 -17.50 -5.42
CA THR A 53 22.15 -18.66 -6.28
C THR A 53 21.54 -18.47 -7.66
N ASN A 54 20.27 -18.82 -7.82
CA ASN A 54 19.58 -18.83 -9.10
C ASN A 54 18.58 -17.68 -9.19
N ARG A 55 18.59 -16.98 -10.32
CA ARG A 55 17.60 -15.95 -10.62
C ARG A 55 16.24 -16.58 -10.92
N ILE A 56 15.19 -15.96 -10.40
CA ILE A 56 13.80 -16.24 -10.69
C ILE A 56 13.29 -15.09 -11.55
N LEU A 57 12.80 -15.41 -12.75
CA LEU A 57 12.19 -14.43 -13.66
C LEU A 57 10.73 -14.20 -13.26
N THR A 58 10.52 -13.66 -12.06
CA THR A 58 9.20 -13.24 -11.59
C THR A 58 9.31 -11.81 -11.07
N GLY A 59 8.47 -10.92 -11.60
CA GLY A 59 8.28 -9.58 -11.07
C GLY A 59 6.81 -9.43 -10.72
N PHE A 60 6.50 -8.81 -9.58
CA PHE A 60 5.12 -8.60 -9.16
C PHE A 60 5.01 -7.32 -8.33
N SER A 61 3.85 -6.68 -8.43
CA SER A 61 3.47 -5.56 -7.56
C SER A 61 3.05 -6.15 -6.23
N LEU A 62 3.74 -5.80 -5.14
CA LEU A 62 3.35 -6.21 -3.81
C LEU A 62 2.28 -5.27 -3.26
N LEU A 63 2.42 -3.96 -3.44
CA LEU A 63 1.43 -2.99 -2.99
C LEU A 63 1.07 -2.03 -4.12
N GLU A 64 -0.23 -1.96 -4.41
CA GLU A 64 -0.81 -1.05 -5.40
C GLU A 64 -1.25 0.25 -4.73
N ARG A 65 -1.44 1.31 -5.53
CA ARG A 65 -1.83 2.64 -5.00
C ARG A 65 -3.18 2.61 -4.27
N ILE A 66 -4.16 1.92 -4.85
CA ILE A 66 -5.53 1.87 -4.32
C ILE A 66 -5.57 1.05 -3.02
N THR A 67 -4.73 0.02 -2.90
CA THR A 67 -4.74 -0.91 -1.77
C THR A 67 -3.64 -0.66 -0.76
N SER A 68 -2.96 0.49 -0.83
CA SER A 68 -1.92 0.89 0.12
C SER A 68 -2.20 2.27 0.72
N ASN A 69 -1.71 2.49 1.94
CA ASN A 69 -1.74 3.77 2.62
C ASN A 69 -0.44 3.99 3.39
N TYR A 70 -0.04 5.25 3.57
CA TYR A 70 1.09 5.59 4.44
C TYR A 70 0.84 6.83 5.31
N THR A 71 1.58 6.93 6.40
CA THR A 71 1.63 8.07 7.32
C THR A 71 3.09 8.42 7.64
N GLY A 72 3.34 9.65 8.09
CA GLY A 72 4.71 10.15 8.36
C GLY A 72 5.39 10.79 7.14
N GLY A 73 6.73 10.76 7.12
CA GLY A 73 7.55 11.30 6.02
C GLY A 73 7.69 12.81 6.03
N GLN A 74 7.63 13.43 7.22
CA GLN A 74 7.92 14.84 7.40
C GLN A 74 9.26 15.19 6.74
N ASN A 75 9.36 16.42 6.21
CA ASN A 75 10.51 16.98 5.48
C ASN A 75 10.70 16.55 4.02
N ILE A 76 10.18 15.39 3.59
CA ILE A 76 10.34 14.91 2.20
C ILE A 76 9.02 14.66 1.45
N LEU A 77 7.92 14.49 2.18
CA LEU A 77 6.58 14.26 1.62
C LEU A 77 5.61 15.31 2.13
N ASP A 78 4.66 15.67 1.26
CA ASP A 78 3.62 16.64 1.59
C ASP A 78 2.75 16.16 2.74
N GLN A 79 2.48 17.09 3.65
CA GLN A 79 1.76 16.81 4.88
C GLN A 79 0.29 17.27 4.83
N ASP A 80 -0.25 17.56 3.65
CA ASP A 80 -1.66 17.96 3.52
C ASP A 80 -2.56 16.81 4.08
N PRO A 81 -3.34 17.07 5.14
CA PRO A 81 -4.25 16.07 5.71
C PRO A 81 -5.39 15.69 4.76
N GLN A 82 -5.71 16.55 3.78
CA GLN A 82 -6.77 16.30 2.81
C GLN A 82 -6.38 15.25 1.77
N TRP A 83 -5.07 14.96 1.65
CA TRP A 83 -4.56 14.14 0.57
C TRP A 83 -4.45 12.69 0.98
N ARG A 84 -5.00 11.82 0.12
CA ARG A 84 -4.84 10.38 0.28
C ARG A 84 -3.44 9.96 -0.14
N ARG A 85 -2.78 9.23 0.75
CA ARG A 85 -1.35 8.96 0.69
C ARG A 85 -1.16 7.52 0.30
N SER A 86 -0.75 7.27 -0.94
CA SER A 86 -0.52 5.91 -1.44
C SER A 86 0.95 5.65 -1.78
N ILE A 87 1.29 4.38 -1.75
CA ILE A 87 2.55 3.89 -2.26
C ILE A 87 2.34 2.93 -3.43
N PHE A 88 3.40 2.73 -4.20
CA PHE A 88 3.50 1.63 -5.13
C PHE A 88 4.79 0.90 -4.83
N PHE A 89 4.68 -0.34 -4.35
CA PHE A 89 5.82 -1.19 -4.06
C PHE A 89 5.86 -2.36 -5.04
N GLN A 90 6.90 -2.37 -5.87
CA GLN A 90 7.04 -3.34 -6.95
C GLN A 90 8.39 -4.04 -6.87
N ALA A 91 8.37 -5.37 -6.81
CA ALA A 91 9.56 -6.17 -6.99
C ALA A 91 9.96 -6.14 -8.47
N THR A 92 11.23 -5.85 -8.73
CA THR A 92 11.81 -5.94 -10.06
C THR A 92 11.95 -7.40 -10.50
N HIS A 93 12.32 -7.64 -11.76
CA HIS A 93 12.64 -8.99 -12.25
C HIS A 93 13.97 -9.56 -11.69
N ASN A 94 14.61 -8.88 -10.74
CA ASN A 94 15.84 -9.32 -10.09
C ASN A 94 15.51 -9.93 -8.73
N ILE A 95 14.91 -11.12 -8.77
CA ILE A 95 14.68 -11.96 -7.59
C ILE A 95 15.58 -13.18 -7.71
N PHE A 96 16.24 -13.56 -6.62
CA PHE A 96 17.17 -14.69 -6.57
C PHE A 96 16.82 -15.58 -5.38
N LYS A 97 16.83 -16.89 -5.61
CA LYS A 97 16.94 -17.86 -4.50
C LYS A 97 18.27 -17.63 -3.80
N THR A 98 18.36 -18.02 -2.54
CA THR A 98 19.62 -18.01 -1.81
C THR A 98 20.02 -19.43 -1.41
N ASN A 99 21.21 -19.56 -0.81
CA ASN A 99 21.67 -20.78 -0.17
C ASN A 99 20.89 -21.14 1.11
N VAL A 100 20.11 -20.20 1.65
CA VAL A 100 19.22 -20.43 2.78
C VAL A 100 17.82 -20.73 2.24
N VAL A 101 17.24 -21.85 2.69
CA VAL A 101 15.90 -22.26 2.30
C VAL A 101 14.91 -21.13 2.60
N ASP A 102 13.95 -20.93 1.70
CA ASP A 102 12.86 -19.96 1.90
C ASP A 102 13.31 -18.51 2.09
N THR A 103 14.54 -18.20 1.67
CA THR A 103 15.07 -16.84 1.65
C THR A 103 15.34 -16.42 0.21
N TYR A 104 14.92 -15.20 -0.11
CA TYR A 104 15.03 -14.64 -1.46
C TYR A 104 15.71 -13.29 -1.39
N LYS A 105 16.75 -13.09 -2.21
CA LYS A 105 17.28 -11.77 -2.48
C LYS A 105 16.42 -11.10 -3.55
N MET A 106 16.02 -9.86 -3.34
CA MET A 106 15.20 -9.15 -4.32
C MET A 106 15.55 -7.67 -4.38
N GLN A 107 15.42 -7.12 -5.59
CA GLN A 107 15.44 -5.69 -5.82
C GLN A 107 14.02 -5.18 -6.03
N ALA A 108 13.72 -4.02 -5.49
CA ALA A 108 12.40 -3.42 -5.59
C ALA A 108 12.45 -1.90 -5.75
N ARG A 109 11.33 -1.36 -6.19
CA ARG A 109 11.07 0.07 -6.29
C ARG A 109 9.92 0.43 -5.36
N LEU A 110 10.12 1.42 -4.50
CA LEU A 110 9.07 2.02 -3.68
C LEU A 110 8.82 3.45 -4.18
N SER A 111 7.61 3.72 -4.64
CA SER A 111 7.23 5.03 -5.17
C SER A 111 6.12 5.64 -4.32
N PHE A 112 6.25 6.92 -3.99
CA PHE A 112 5.27 7.70 -3.24
C PHE A 112 4.48 8.59 -4.20
N PHE A 113 3.15 8.47 -4.13
CA PHE A 113 2.26 9.26 -4.98
C PHE A 113 1.56 10.32 -4.13
N PRO A 114 1.80 11.62 -4.39
CA PRO A 114 0.94 12.66 -3.85
C PRO A 114 -0.46 12.53 -4.48
N SER A 115 -1.51 12.72 -3.68
CA SER A 115 -2.88 12.71 -4.20
C SER A 115 -3.04 13.85 -5.20
N TYR A 116 -3.51 13.53 -6.42
CA TYR A 116 -4.05 14.53 -7.32
C TYR A 116 -5.30 15.11 -6.64
N ALA A 117 -5.21 16.32 -6.10
CA ALA A 117 -6.40 17.14 -5.92
C ALA A 117 -6.93 17.46 -7.34
N GLY A 118 -8.24 17.33 -7.52
CA GLY A 118 -8.91 17.40 -8.82
C GLY A 118 -8.51 18.61 -9.67
N TYR A 119 -8.73 18.49 -10.98
CA TYR A 119 -8.61 19.57 -11.94
C TYR A 119 -9.05 20.91 -11.34
N PRO A 120 -8.18 21.94 -11.26
CA PRO A 120 -8.63 23.26 -10.90
C PRO A 120 -9.63 23.72 -11.96
N SER A 121 -10.86 24.00 -11.53
CA SER A 121 -11.95 24.50 -12.37
C SER A 121 -11.69 25.91 -12.93
N ASN A 122 -10.53 26.51 -12.62
CA ASN A 122 -10.15 27.85 -13.05
C ASN A 122 -8.89 27.79 -13.93
N VAL A 123 -9.06 28.19 -15.19
CA VAL A 123 -8.06 28.24 -16.27
C VAL A 123 -6.93 29.26 -16.00
N THR A 124 -6.91 29.91 -14.84
CA THR A 124 -5.91 30.94 -14.51
C THR A 124 -4.67 30.43 -13.77
N ASP A 125 -4.66 29.19 -13.26
CA ASP A 125 -3.51 28.64 -12.49
C ASP A 125 -2.53 27.79 -13.32
N ILE A 126 -2.47 27.99 -14.64
CA ILE A 126 -1.55 27.29 -15.56
C ILE A 126 -0.06 27.69 -15.31
N LYS A 127 0.23 28.58 -14.35
CA LYS A 127 1.59 29.03 -14.03
C LYS A 127 2.24 28.41 -12.78
N SER A 128 1.62 27.45 -12.10
CA SER A 128 2.32 26.63 -11.10
C SER A 128 2.75 25.30 -11.71
N ASN A 129 3.82 25.34 -12.51
CA ASN A 129 4.43 24.17 -13.13
C ASN A 129 5.26 23.34 -12.11
N ASN A 130 4.87 23.32 -10.84
CA ASN A 130 5.42 22.43 -9.82
C ASN A 130 4.74 21.07 -9.94
N THR A 131 5.03 20.36 -11.03
CA THR A 131 4.83 18.92 -11.09
C THR A 131 5.71 18.30 -10.00
N ARG A 132 5.14 18.11 -8.80
CA ARG A 132 5.84 17.49 -7.67
C ARG A 132 6.33 16.12 -8.13
N LYS A 133 7.65 15.99 -8.28
CA LYS A 133 8.29 14.77 -8.76
C LYS A 133 7.95 13.65 -7.79
N MET A 134 7.43 12.55 -8.34
CA MET A 134 7.22 11.30 -7.60
C MET A 134 8.54 10.89 -6.91
N LEU A 135 8.51 10.73 -5.59
CA LEU A 135 9.67 10.26 -4.84
C LEU A 135 9.78 8.75 -4.99
N VAL A 136 10.97 8.28 -5.39
CA VAL A 136 11.21 6.88 -5.76
C VAL A 136 12.48 6.38 -5.10
N PHE A 137 12.35 5.34 -4.28
CA PHE A 137 13.46 4.60 -3.70
C PHE A 137 13.75 3.35 -4.53
N TYR A 138 15.04 3.10 -4.74
CA TYR A 138 15.56 1.86 -5.30
C TYR A 138 16.19 1.07 -4.17
N LEU A 139 15.72 -0.17 -4.00
CA LEU A 139 15.96 -0.97 -2.80
C LEU A 139 16.50 -2.35 -3.20
N ASP A 140 17.42 -2.87 -2.40
CA ASP A 140 17.97 -4.23 -2.50
C ASP A 140 17.95 -4.85 -1.10
N GLY A 141 17.55 -6.12 -1.01
CA GLY A 141 17.49 -6.79 0.29
C GLY A 141 16.96 -8.21 0.23
N PHE A 142 16.55 -8.72 1.39
CA PHE A 142 16.19 -10.12 1.58
C PHE A 142 14.82 -10.27 2.20
N TRP A 143 14.06 -11.20 1.65
CA TRP A 143 12.79 -11.67 2.19
C TRP A 143 12.95 -13.09 2.71
N SER A 144 12.64 -13.27 3.99
CA SER A 144 12.54 -14.57 4.63
C SER A 144 11.07 -14.97 4.70
N VAL A 145 10.70 -16.02 3.94
CA VAL A 145 9.34 -16.53 3.86
C VAL A 145 8.88 -17.11 5.20
N SER A 146 9.76 -17.84 5.90
CA SER A 146 9.44 -18.49 7.17
C SER A 146 9.06 -17.50 8.28
N THR A 147 9.66 -16.31 8.27
CA THR A 147 9.37 -15.24 9.22
C THR A 147 8.43 -14.18 8.66
N SER A 148 8.09 -14.26 7.36
CA SER A 148 7.33 -13.24 6.64
C SER A 148 7.94 -11.85 6.75
N LYS A 149 9.27 -11.76 6.89
CA LYS A 149 10.01 -10.49 7.08
C LYS A 149 10.83 -10.16 5.85
N LEU A 150 10.63 -8.97 5.33
CA LEU A 150 11.44 -8.38 4.26
C LEU A 150 12.19 -7.19 4.84
N CYS A 151 13.51 -7.15 4.67
CA CYS A 151 14.31 -5.97 4.93
C CYS A 151 15.06 -5.56 3.67
N MET A 152 15.13 -4.27 3.39
CA MET A 152 15.87 -3.73 2.27
C MET A 152 16.59 -2.45 2.66
N VAL A 153 17.71 -2.21 1.99
CA VAL A 153 18.43 -0.94 2.08
C VAL A 153 18.44 -0.30 0.70
N GLY A 154 18.55 1.03 0.66
CA GLY A 154 18.68 1.70 -0.63
C GLY A 154 18.60 3.20 -0.52
N SER A 155 18.35 3.87 -1.65
CA SER A 155 18.32 5.32 -1.68
C SER A 155 17.37 5.90 -2.73
N ALA A 156 17.03 7.16 -2.52
CA ALA A 156 16.32 8.00 -3.48
C ALA A 156 17.07 9.31 -3.70
N ARG A 157 16.80 9.93 -4.85
CA ARG A 157 17.13 11.34 -5.08
C ARG A 157 15.89 12.17 -4.77
N GLY A 158 15.99 13.00 -3.73
CA GLY A 158 14.97 13.94 -3.32
C GLY A 158 15.41 15.38 -3.56
N SER A 159 14.61 16.31 -3.04
CA SER A 159 14.97 17.73 -3.00
C SER A 159 14.45 18.35 -1.70
N THR A 160 15.16 19.36 -1.19
CA THR A 160 14.65 20.20 -0.09
C THR A 160 13.48 21.06 -0.60
N LYS A 161 12.77 21.75 0.31
CA LYS A 161 11.74 22.73 -0.05
C LYS A 161 12.29 23.88 -0.91
N GLU A 162 13.56 24.22 -0.71
CA GLU A 162 14.30 25.23 -1.46
C GLU A 162 14.81 24.70 -2.82
N GLY A 163 14.57 23.41 -3.12
CA GLY A 163 14.93 22.78 -4.40
C GLY A 163 16.34 22.19 -4.46
N ASN A 164 17.08 22.16 -3.35
CA ASN A 164 18.43 21.59 -3.32
C ASN A 164 18.39 20.07 -3.42
N PRO A 165 19.25 19.42 -4.22
CA PRO A 165 19.25 17.98 -4.38
C PRO A 165 19.66 17.28 -3.06
N LEU A 166 18.91 16.24 -2.69
CA LEU A 166 19.18 15.39 -1.53
C LEU A 166 19.37 13.94 -1.98
N LYS A 167 20.28 13.23 -1.32
CA LYS A 167 20.37 11.77 -1.40
C LYS A 167 19.80 11.20 -0.11
N LEU A 168 18.65 10.55 -0.20
CA LEU A 168 17.96 9.97 0.96
C LEU A 168 18.37 8.50 1.05
N ASN A 169 19.15 8.13 2.06
CA ASN A 169 19.50 6.74 2.34
C ASN A 169 18.52 6.14 3.34
N VAL A 170 18.07 4.91 3.11
CA VAL A 170 16.93 4.34 3.84
C VAL A 170 17.07 2.86 4.14
N VAL A 171 16.30 2.43 5.13
CA VAL A 171 16.02 1.03 5.47
C VAL A 171 14.51 0.83 5.41
N LEU A 172 14.06 -0.15 4.62
CA LEU A 172 12.68 -0.58 4.55
C LEU A 172 12.54 -1.91 5.29
N LYS A 173 11.58 -2.00 6.21
CA LYS A 173 11.20 -3.25 6.88
C LYS A 173 9.71 -3.49 6.64
N LEU A 174 9.37 -4.64 6.06
CA LEU A 174 8.00 -5.05 5.79
C LEU A 174 7.70 -6.43 6.38
N LYS A 175 6.46 -6.61 6.82
CA LYS A 175 5.85 -7.92 7.09
C LYS A 175 4.97 -8.32 5.92
N PHE A 176 5.29 -9.45 5.30
CA PHE A 176 4.59 -9.97 4.13
C PHE A 176 4.64 -11.50 4.08
N ALA A 177 3.47 -12.13 4.14
CA ALA A 177 3.31 -13.57 4.06
C ALA A 177 3.44 -14.08 2.61
N GLN A 178 4.01 -15.28 2.44
CA GLN A 178 4.10 -15.90 1.12
C GLN A 178 2.74 -16.40 0.63
N ARG A 179 2.02 -17.11 1.51
CA ARG A 179 0.65 -17.59 1.32
C ARG A 179 -0.30 -16.73 2.15
N ILE A 180 -1.27 -16.15 1.47
CA ILE A 180 -2.14 -15.11 2.00
C ILE A 180 -3.56 -15.65 2.13
N ASN A 181 -4.25 -15.28 3.19
CA ASN A 181 -5.67 -15.46 3.44
C ASN A 181 -6.19 -14.21 4.17
N LEU A 182 -7.50 -14.13 4.42
CA LEU A 182 -8.10 -12.96 5.11
C LEU A 182 -7.29 -12.49 6.33
N ASN A 183 -6.89 -13.42 7.21
CA ASN A 183 -6.28 -13.12 8.52
C ASN A 183 -4.84 -12.63 8.44
N ASN A 184 -4.04 -13.11 7.47
CA ASN A 184 -2.62 -12.75 7.34
C ASN A 184 -2.32 -11.87 6.12
N SER A 185 -3.37 -11.30 5.51
CA SER A 185 -3.26 -10.57 4.25
C SER A 185 -2.78 -9.13 4.37
N LEU A 186 -2.70 -8.58 5.58
CA LEU A 186 -2.16 -7.26 5.81
C LEU A 186 -0.64 -7.28 5.61
N VAL A 187 -0.16 -6.42 4.71
CA VAL A 187 1.24 -6.04 4.63
C VAL A 187 1.40 -4.74 5.40
N SER A 188 2.37 -4.68 6.29
CA SER A 188 2.65 -3.51 7.09
C SER A 188 4.15 -3.34 7.29
N GLY A 189 4.59 -2.12 7.55
CA GLY A 189 5.99 -1.88 7.87
C GLY A 189 6.36 -0.41 7.90
N ILE A 190 7.67 -0.17 7.87
CA ILE A 190 8.26 1.16 8.08
C ILE A 190 9.42 1.40 7.12
N LEU A 191 9.54 2.64 6.66
CA LEU A 191 10.73 3.17 5.98
C LEU A 191 11.41 4.16 6.91
N GLU A 192 12.66 3.88 7.26
CA GLU A 192 13.46 4.68 8.18
C GLU A 192 14.56 5.41 7.41
N SER A 193 14.81 6.67 7.78
CA SER A 193 15.98 7.41 7.31
C SER A 193 17.24 6.85 7.99
N LEU A 194 18.34 6.77 7.23
CA LEU A 194 19.67 6.49 7.77
C LEU A 194 20.45 7.74 8.18
N ALA A 195 19.90 8.93 7.90
CA ALA A 195 20.50 10.19 8.30
C ALA A 195 20.23 10.49 9.79
N SER A 196 21.07 11.32 10.40
CA SER A 196 20.84 11.81 11.77
C SER A 196 19.74 12.87 11.77
N PRO A 197 18.92 13.02 12.84
CA PRO A 197 17.86 14.04 12.90
C PRO A 197 18.29 15.50 12.66
N LYS A 198 19.60 15.77 12.73
CA LYS A 198 20.19 17.10 12.48
C LYS A 198 20.59 17.31 11.01
N ASP A 199 20.61 16.24 10.21
CA ASP A 199 21.06 16.27 8.83
C ASP A 199 19.91 16.73 7.91
N LEU A 200 20.28 17.40 6.81
CA LEU A 200 19.30 17.97 5.86
C LEU A 200 18.52 16.91 5.08
N ASP A 201 19.06 15.69 4.98
CA ASP A 201 18.46 14.53 4.33
C ASP A 201 17.66 13.63 5.30
N TYR A 202 17.49 14.06 6.56
CA TYR A 202 16.64 13.37 7.51
C TYR A 202 15.14 13.60 7.28
N PHE A 203 14.39 12.53 7.47
CA PHE A 203 12.95 12.55 7.48
C PHE A 203 12.42 11.61 8.57
N ASP A 204 11.27 11.95 9.12
CA ASP A 204 10.63 11.11 10.12
C ASP A 204 10.13 9.80 9.50
N PRO A 205 10.20 8.68 10.23
CA PRO A 205 9.85 7.36 9.71
C PRO A 205 8.48 7.34 9.03
N ILE A 206 8.40 6.63 7.91
CA ILE A 206 7.15 6.47 7.15
C ILE A 206 6.56 5.11 7.48
N SER A 207 5.40 5.12 8.13
CA SER A 207 4.62 3.92 8.39
C SER A 207 3.74 3.62 7.19
N MET A 208 3.72 2.37 6.74
CA MET A 208 2.93 1.96 5.58
C MET A 208 2.18 0.67 5.84
N MET A 209 1.03 0.54 5.19
CA MET A 209 0.26 -0.68 5.19
C MET A 209 -0.56 -0.82 3.92
N GLY A 210 -0.99 -2.04 3.66
CA GLY A 210 -1.86 -2.31 2.53
C GLY A 210 -2.14 -3.78 2.33
N PHE A 211 -2.91 -4.03 1.29
CA PHE A 211 -3.37 -5.35 0.93
C PHE A 211 -2.87 -5.68 -0.48
N PRO A 212 -1.99 -6.69 -0.62
CA PRO A 212 -1.42 -7.05 -1.89
C PRO A 212 -2.50 -7.69 -2.78
N ARG A 213 -2.46 -7.38 -4.07
CA ARG A 213 -3.08 -8.21 -5.12
C ARG A 213 -2.07 -9.29 -5.46
N VAL A 214 -2.44 -10.55 -5.32
CA VAL A 214 -1.52 -11.66 -5.54
C VAL A 214 -2.03 -12.62 -6.58
N ASP A 215 -1.13 -13.41 -7.14
CA ASP A 215 -1.52 -14.49 -8.04
C ASP A 215 -2.53 -15.41 -7.35
N PRO A 216 -3.52 -15.96 -8.09
CA PRO A 216 -4.58 -16.79 -7.51
C PRO A 216 -4.03 -17.93 -6.62
N PHE A 217 -2.91 -18.54 -7.00
CA PHE A 217 -2.27 -19.63 -6.23
C PHE A 217 -1.67 -19.21 -4.89
N ARG A 218 -1.47 -17.91 -4.66
CA ARG A 218 -0.90 -17.36 -3.42
C ARG A 218 -1.98 -16.96 -2.43
N TYR A 219 -3.24 -16.88 -2.85
CA TYR A 219 -4.36 -16.57 -1.98
C TYR A 219 -5.19 -17.81 -1.69
N SER A 220 -5.49 -18.05 -0.41
CA SER A 220 -6.39 -19.09 0.03
C SER A 220 -7.61 -18.43 0.66
N TYR A 221 -8.76 -18.58 0.01
CA TYR A 221 -10.03 -18.19 0.60
C TYR A 221 -10.36 -19.12 1.78
N THR A 222 -11.00 -18.55 2.79
CA THR A 222 -11.31 -19.28 4.04
C THR A 222 -12.77 -19.74 4.09
N LEU A 223 -13.63 -19.18 3.24
CA LEU A 223 -15.03 -19.55 3.09
C LEU A 223 -15.15 -20.78 2.19
N GLN A 224 -15.42 -21.96 2.76
CA GLN A 224 -15.40 -23.25 2.04
C GLN A 224 -16.71 -23.66 1.36
N ASP A 225 -17.80 -22.90 1.52
CA ASP A 225 -19.09 -23.29 0.97
C ASP A 225 -19.43 -22.48 -0.29
N SER A 226 -19.10 -23.01 -1.46
CA SER A 226 -19.76 -22.57 -2.70
C SER A 226 -20.14 -23.75 -3.59
N VAL A 227 -21.45 -23.97 -3.72
CA VAL A 227 -22.03 -24.82 -4.75
C VAL A 227 -22.15 -23.98 -6.01
N ALA A 228 -21.16 -24.09 -6.90
CA ALA A 228 -21.19 -23.42 -8.19
C ALA A 228 -22.31 -24.01 -9.07
N ASN A 229 -23.32 -23.21 -9.42
CA ASN A 229 -24.21 -23.54 -10.52
C ASN A 229 -24.19 -22.43 -11.58
N MET A 230 -24.01 -22.86 -12.82
CA MET A 230 -23.53 -22.09 -13.96
C MET A 230 -24.65 -21.32 -14.68
N LYS A 231 -25.26 -20.33 -14.02
CA LYS A 231 -26.15 -19.36 -14.70
C LYS A 231 -26.01 -17.91 -14.23
N SER A 232 -25.05 -17.61 -13.37
CA SER A 232 -25.17 -16.45 -12.50
C SER A 232 -24.36 -15.24 -12.94
N LEU A 233 -24.89 -14.06 -12.62
CA LEU A 233 -24.23 -12.75 -12.64
C LEU A 233 -22.71 -12.85 -12.38
N ASP A 234 -21.89 -12.35 -13.30
CA ASP A 234 -20.43 -12.28 -13.08
C ASP A 234 -20.12 -11.17 -12.07
N VAL A 235 -20.09 -11.55 -10.80
CA VAL A 235 -19.81 -10.65 -9.67
C VAL A 235 -18.42 -10.03 -9.76
N CYS A 236 -17.43 -10.70 -10.39
CA CYS A 236 -16.12 -10.11 -10.59
C CYS A 236 -16.23 -8.87 -11.48
N LEU A 237 -17.00 -8.92 -12.57
CA LEU A 237 -17.18 -7.77 -13.48
C LEU A 237 -17.85 -6.57 -12.81
N ILE A 238 -18.64 -6.78 -11.76
CA ILE A 238 -19.31 -5.70 -11.04
C ILE A 238 -18.32 -4.93 -10.15
N PHE A 239 -17.44 -5.68 -9.46
CA PHE A 239 -16.63 -5.14 -8.36
C PHE A 239 -15.13 -4.99 -8.69
N GLU A 240 -14.62 -5.68 -9.70
CA GLU A 240 -13.23 -5.48 -10.14
C GLU A 240 -13.09 -4.13 -10.86
N GLN A 241 -11.98 -3.44 -10.57
CA GLN A 241 -11.58 -2.18 -11.22
C GLN A 241 -12.51 -0.98 -10.98
N ARG A 242 -13.57 -1.10 -10.16
CA ARG A 242 -14.49 -0.01 -9.85
C ARG A 242 -14.94 -0.06 -8.39
N PHE A 243 -15.10 1.11 -7.78
CA PHE A 243 -15.79 1.22 -6.50
C PHE A 243 -17.29 1.19 -6.75
N THR A 244 -18.01 0.30 -6.07
CA THR A 244 -19.47 0.28 -6.06
C THR A 244 -19.97 0.87 -4.76
N THR A 245 -20.58 2.05 -4.84
CA THR A 245 -21.06 2.78 -3.67
C THR A 245 -22.54 2.52 -3.40
N TYR A 246 -22.88 2.34 -2.13
CA TYR A 246 -24.23 2.16 -1.62
C TYR A 246 -24.54 3.21 -0.56
N LYS A 247 -25.79 3.67 -0.51
CA LYS A 247 -26.28 4.56 0.56
C LYS A 247 -26.66 3.75 1.78
N LEU A 248 -26.12 4.10 2.93
CA LEU A 248 -26.48 3.50 4.21
C LEU A 248 -27.76 4.15 4.75
N GLU A 249 -28.64 3.31 5.30
CA GLU A 249 -29.92 3.68 5.87
C GLU A 249 -29.97 3.19 7.32
N TYR A 250 -29.81 4.15 8.23
CA TYR A 250 -29.89 3.92 9.67
C TYR A 250 -31.30 4.18 10.19
N SER A 251 -31.66 3.50 11.28
CA SER A 251 -32.89 3.81 12.01
C SER A 251 -32.80 5.19 12.67
N SER A 252 -33.88 5.98 12.61
CA SER A 252 -33.96 7.35 13.14
C SER A 252 -33.61 7.49 14.63
N ASN A 253 -33.74 6.41 15.41
CA ASN A 253 -33.43 6.36 16.84
C ASN A 253 -32.29 5.38 17.15
N CYS A 254 -31.32 5.21 16.24
CA CYS A 254 -30.27 4.24 16.45
C CYS A 254 -29.32 4.64 17.58
N LYS A 255 -29.37 3.88 18.67
CA LYS A 255 -28.34 3.82 19.70
C LYS A 255 -27.40 2.66 19.34
N ASN A 256 -26.09 2.92 19.32
CA ASN A 256 -25.05 1.97 18.94
C ASN A 256 -25.04 1.58 17.43
N CYS A 257 -24.92 2.56 16.54
CA CYS A 257 -24.75 2.36 15.09
C CYS A 257 -23.30 2.59 14.60
N SER A 258 -22.37 2.87 15.52
CA SER A 258 -20.98 3.16 15.15
C SER A 258 -20.22 1.89 14.82
N LEU A 259 -19.93 1.69 13.54
CA LEU A 259 -19.17 0.53 13.03
C LEU A 259 -17.74 0.46 13.59
N PHE A 260 -17.12 1.60 13.90
CA PHE A 260 -15.75 1.69 14.38
C PHE A 260 -15.66 2.06 15.86
N GLY A 261 -16.78 2.00 16.60
CA GLY A 261 -16.82 2.23 18.05
C GLY A 261 -16.46 3.65 18.51
N GLN A 262 -16.27 4.61 17.60
CA GLN A 262 -16.14 6.02 17.95
C GLN A 262 -17.54 6.60 18.15
N ASP A 263 -17.93 6.81 19.41
CA ASP A 263 -19.16 7.49 19.83
C ASP A 263 -19.10 9.01 19.63
N ASN A 264 -18.56 9.46 18.48
CA ASN A 264 -18.55 10.88 18.11
C ASN A 264 -19.87 11.33 17.45
N GLY A 265 -20.88 10.45 17.41
CA GLY A 265 -22.17 10.71 16.75
C GLY A 265 -22.12 10.74 15.22
N TYR A 266 -20.95 10.49 14.62
CA TYR A 266 -20.75 10.49 13.18
C TYR A 266 -21.04 9.12 12.58
N LEU A 267 -22.07 9.02 11.75
CA LEU A 267 -22.44 7.81 11.03
C LEU A 267 -22.17 8.00 9.54
N PRO A 268 -21.36 7.14 8.89
CA PRO A 268 -21.04 7.29 7.49
C PRO A 268 -22.29 7.16 6.63
N THR A 269 -22.48 8.07 5.68
CA THR A 269 -23.66 8.08 4.80
C THR A 269 -23.56 7.02 3.70
N PHE A 270 -22.33 6.63 3.32
CA PHE A 270 -22.06 5.74 2.21
C PHE A 270 -21.08 4.63 2.56
N MET A 271 -21.26 3.49 1.90
CA MET A 271 -20.35 2.36 1.89
C MET A 271 -19.90 2.08 0.47
N SER A 272 -18.61 1.93 0.24
CA SER A 272 -18.03 1.60 -1.06
C SER A 272 -17.34 0.24 -1.01
N LEU A 273 -17.69 -0.64 -1.95
CA LEU A 273 -17.05 -1.94 -2.15
C LEU A 273 -16.06 -1.86 -3.31
N TYR A 274 -14.85 -2.37 -3.10
CA TYR A 274 -13.83 -2.51 -4.15
C TYR A 274 -13.27 -3.92 -4.15
N GLY A 275 -13.47 -4.65 -5.26
CA GLY A 275 -12.90 -5.97 -5.46
C GLY A 275 -11.40 -5.89 -5.72
N ILE A 276 -10.60 -6.29 -4.74
CA ILE A 276 -9.13 -6.33 -4.84
C ILE A 276 -8.70 -7.51 -5.73
N GLN A 277 -9.37 -8.65 -5.56
CA GLN A 277 -9.01 -9.91 -6.20
C GLN A 277 -10.24 -10.81 -6.30
N CYS A 278 -10.47 -11.38 -7.49
CA CYS A 278 -11.58 -12.30 -7.73
C CYS A 278 -11.09 -13.67 -8.22
N SER A 279 -11.70 -14.74 -7.70
CA SER A 279 -11.62 -16.10 -8.23
C SER A 279 -12.91 -16.43 -8.98
N ARG A 280 -12.88 -16.33 -10.32
CA ARG A 280 -14.04 -16.67 -11.17
C ARG A 280 -14.43 -18.15 -11.08
N GLN A 281 -13.49 -19.04 -10.77
CA GLN A 281 -13.76 -20.48 -10.67
C GLN A 281 -14.60 -20.80 -9.45
N ASN A 282 -14.33 -20.14 -8.32
CA ASN A 282 -14.99 -20.40 -7.05
C ASN A 282 -16.10 -19.38 -6.72
N ASN A 283 -16.24 -18.35 -7.55
CA ASN A 283 -17.07 -17.16 -7.31
C ASN A 283 -16.78 -16.48 -5.96
N GLU A 284 -15.50 -16.37 -5.63
CA GLU A 284 -15.01 -15.76 -4.40
C GLU A 284 -14.33 -14.41 -4.71
N ILE A 285 -14.64 -13.38 -3.94
CA ILE A 285 -14.08 -12.04 -4.10
C ILE A 285 -13.48 -11.59 -2.78
N ARG A 286 -12.33 -10.92 -2.85
CA ARG A 286 -11.75 -10.19 -1.74
C ARG A 286 -12.03 -8.70 -1.88
N PHE A 287 -12.57 -8.09 -0.84
CA PHE A 287 -13.04 -6.72 -0.83
C PHE A 287 -12.24 -5.81 0.10
N LEU A 288 -11.99 -4.57 -0.36
CA LEU A 288 -11.95 -3.43 0.53
C LEU A 288 -13.37 -2.88 0.68
N VAL A 289 -13.79 -2.66 1.93
CA VAL A 289 -15.07 -2.05 2.27
C VAL A 289 -14.78 -0.73 2.97
N GLU A 290 -15.07 0.40 2.33
CA GLU A 290 -14.75 1.74 2.85
C GLU A 290 -16.02 2.51 3.20
N PHE A 291 -16.02 3.23 4.33
CA PHE A 291 -17.14 4.02 4.82
C PHE A 291 -16.85 5.53 4.74
N GLN A 292 -17.75 6.31 4.15
CA GLN A 292 -17.50 7.73 3.87
C GLN A 292 -18.80 8.56 3.72
N ASP A 293 -18.66 9.88 3.69
CA ASP A 293 -19.79 10.83 3.55
C ASP A 293 -19.93 11.44 2.15
N ARG A 294 -19.16 10.93 1.20
CA ARG A 294 -19.25 11.32 -0.21
C ARG A 294 -19.79 10.18 -1.06
N ARG A 295 -20.60 10.54 -2.05
CA ARG A 295 -21.22 9.59 -2.97
C ARG A 295 -20.21 8.94 -3.92
N PHE A 296 -19.16 9.67 -4.30
CA PHE A 296 -18.17 9.23 -5.27
C PHE A 296 -16.79 9.08 -4.63
N THR A 297 -16.23 7.88 -4.72
CA THR A 297 -14.80 7.62 -4.49
C THR A 297 -14.09 7.76 -5.83
N ALA A 298 -13.06 8.60 -5.90
CA ALA A 298 -12.24 8.67 -7.10
C ALA A 298 -11.57 7.31 -7.36
N TYR A 299 -11.57 6.86 -8.62
CA TYR A 299 -11.07 5.53 -9.01
C TYR A 299 -9.59 5.30 -8.65
N ASP A 300 -8.82 6.36 -8.44
CA ASP A 300 -7.39 6.35 -8.16
C ASP A 300 -7.04 6.63 -6.69
N GLN A 301 -8.05 6.73 -5.81
CA GLN A 301 -7.80 7.05 -4.41
C GLN A 301 -7.30 5.85 -3.61
N SER A 302 -6.30 6.11 -2.77
CA SER A 302 -5.78 5.15 -1.79
C SER A 302 -6.86 4.77 -0.78
N PHE A 303 -6.88 3.53 -0.30
CA PHE A 303 -7.78 3.15 0.79
C PHE A 303 -7.41 3.86 2.09
N ARG A 304 -8.40 4.08 2.96
CA ARG A 304 -8.19 4.66 4.29
C ARG A 304 -8.34 3.60 5.39
N PRO A 305 -7.25 3.19 6.07
CA PRO A 305 -7.30 2.13 7.07
C PRO A 305 -8.25 2.38 8.26
N ASP A 306 -8.46 3.65 8.63
CA ASP A 306 -9.24 4.06 9.80
C ASP A 306 -10.77 3.91 9.60
N ILE A 307 -11.21 3.88 8.35
CA ILE A 307 -12.62 3.80 7.95
C ILE A 307 -12.88 2.65 6.97
N SER A 308 -11.96 1.68 6.91
CA SER A 308 -12.07 0.53 6.00
C SER A 308 -12.03 -0.80 6.74
N LEU A 309 -12.67 -1.79 6.13
CA LEU A 309 -12.59 -3.20 6.47
C LEU A 309 -11.98 -3.97 5.30
N ILE A 310 -11.45 -5.15 5.59
CA ILE A 310 -11.09 -6.16 4.59
C ILE A 310 -12.11 -7.29 4.67
N GLY A 311 -12.56 -7.81 3.53
CA GLY A 311 -13.51 -8.92 3.53
C GLY A 311 -13.29 -9.95 2.45
N GLU A 312 -13.87 -11.13 2.67
CA GLU A 312 -14.07 -12.18 1.68
C GLU A 312 -15.57 -12.33 1.44
N GLY A 313 -15.96 -12.40 0.17
CA GLY A 313 -17.32 -12.62 -0.24
C GLY A 313 -17.46 -13.80 -1.16
N THR A 314 -18.57 -14.51 -1.02
CA THR A 314 -18.92 -15.67 -1.84
C THR A 314 -20.28 -15.44 -2.45
N TRP A 315 -20.38 -15.69 -3.75
CA TRP A 315 -21.63 -15.56 -4.47
C TRP A 315 -22.49 -16.83 -4.36
N ASN A 316 -23.72 -16.67 -3.89
CA ASN A 316 -24.74 -17.71 -3.84
C ASN A 316 -25.73 -17.52 -5.00
N GLY A 317 -25.47 -18.18 -6.13
CA GLY A 317 -26.32 -18.11 -7.32
C GLY A 317 -27.67 -18.81 -7.22
N ARG A 318 -28.02 -19.44 -6.09
CA ARG A 318 -29.38 -19.98 -5.86
C ARG A 318 -30.32 -18.95 -5.26
N GLU A 319 -29.78 -18.04 -4.47
CA GLU A 319 -30.52 -17.01 -3.74
C GLU A 319 -30.23 -15.61 -4.32
N ASP A 320 -29.49 -15.54 -5.43
CA ASP A 320 -29.05 -14.33 -6.11
C ASP A 320 -28.44 -13.29 -5.14
N GLU A 321 -27.64 -13.79 -4.20
CA GLU A 321 -27.03 -13.00 -3.14
C GLU A 321 -25.51 -13.16 -3.04
N LEU A 322 -24.85 -12.06 -2.66
CA LEU A 322 -23.44 -12.02 -2.30
C LEU A 322 -23.32 -11.87 -0.79
N CYS A 323 -22.78 -12.89 -0.13
CA CYS A 323 -22.50 -12.86 1.31
C CYS A 323 -21.04 -12.46 1.53
N ILE A 324 -20.76 -11.54 2.44
CA ILE A 324 -19.42 -11.04 2.75
C ILE A 324 -19.15 -11.16 4.25
N VAL A 325 -18.00 -11.73 4.60
CA VAL A 325 -17.41 -11.66 5.93
C VAL A 325 -16.34 -10.57 5.92
N ALA A 326 -16.45 -9.59 6.82
CA ALA A 326 -15.51 -8.48 6.90
C ALA A 326 -14.85 -8.41 8.29
N CYS A 327 -13.60 -7.92 8.30
CA CYS A 327 -12.74 -7.83 9.46
C CYS A 327 -12.19 -6.40 9.62
N HIS A 328 -11.96 -6.02 10.87
CA HIS A 328 -11.24 -4.79 11.20
C HIS A 328 -9.74 -4.89 10.95
N ILE A 329 -9.12 -3.74 10.76
CA ILE A 329 -7.67 -3.55 10.79
C ILE A 329 -7.33 -3.00 12.18
N LEU A 330 -6.74 -3.84 13.02
CA LEU A 330 -6.47 -3.54 14.42
C LEU A 330 -5.02 -3.07 14.62
N ASN A 331 -4.78 -2.31 15.69
CA ASN A 331 -3.45 -1.84 16.12
C ASN A 331 -2.65 -1.12 15.02
N GLN A 332 -3.33 -0.28 14.23
CA GLN A 332 -2.76 0.39 13.06
C GLN A 332 -1.56 1.29 13.37
N SER A 333 -1.43 1.75 14.62
CA SER A 333 -0.33 2.61 15.09
C SER A 333 1.02 1.90 15.23
N ASP A 334 1.05 0.55 15.18
CA ASP A 334 2.28 -0.24 15.33
C ASP A 334 2.48 -1.19 14.12
N PRO A 335 2.94 -0.67 12.97
CA PRO A 335 3.04 -1.42 11.72
C PRO A 335 4.03 -2.59 11.77
N LEU A 336 5.10 -2.47 12.58
CA LEU A 336 6.12 -3.51 12.73
C LEU A 336 5.85 -4.47 13.91
N GLY A 337 4.97 -4.14 14.84
CA GLY A 337 4.59 -5.01 15.93
C GLY A 337 3.23 -5.64 15.67
N SER A 338 2.19 -5.06 16.27
CA SER A 338 0.89 -5.70 16.51
C SER A 338 -0.21 -5.39 15.48
N ALA A 339 0.04 -4.60 14.43
CA ALA A 339 -0.94 -4.37 13.36
C ALA A 339 -1.35 -5.70 12.68
N HIS A 340 -2.65 -5.98 12.61
CA HIS A 340 -3.18 -7.21 12.02
C HIS A 340 -4.64 -7.08 11.57
N VAL A 341 -5.08 -8.03 10.75
CA VAL A 341 -6.51 -8.23 10.47
C VAL A 341 -7.11 -9.01 11.64
N GLY A 342 -8.17 -8.48 12.23
CA GLY A 342 -8.84 -9.09 13.37
C GLY A 342 -10.29 -8.65 13.47
N ASP A 343 -11.03 -9.23 14.41
CA ASP A 343 -12.46 -8.96 14.61
C ASP A 343 -13.27 -9.11 13.30
N CYS A 344 -13.39 -10.34 12.84
CA CYS A 344 -14.13 -10.71 11.64
C CYS A 344 -15.63 -10.94 11.92
N SER A 345 -16.22 -10.18 12.84
CA SER A 345 -17.62 -10.38 13.26
C SER A 345 -18.62 -9.75 12.30
N ILE A 346 -18.16 -8.89 11.38
CA ILE A 346 -19.01 -8.12 10.48
C ILE A 346 -19.47 -8.99 9.31
N ARG A 347 -20.76 -8.88 8.98
CA ARG A 347 -21.41 -9.58 7.89
C ARG A 347 -22.12 -8.57 6.99
N LEU A 348 -22.07 -8.82 5.69
CA LEU A 348 -22.86 -8.10 4.71
C LEU A 348 -23.54 -9.10 3.78
N THR A 349 -24.77 -8.79 3.37
CA THR A 349 -25.44 -9.49 2.27
C THR A 349 -25.93 -8.47 1.27
N LEU A 350 -25.71 -8.75 -0.01
CA LEU A 350 -26.22 -7.98 -1.13
C LEU A 350 -27.14 -8.86 -1.96
N TRP A 351 -28.35 -8.40 -2.25
CA TRP A 351 -29.31 -9.04 -3.12
C TRP A 351 -29.40 -8.29 -4.45
N PHE A 352 -29.33 -9.05 -5.53
CA PHE A 352 -29.48 -8.53 -6.88
C PHE A 352 -30.86 -8.90 -7.42
N PRO A 353 -31.62 -7.97 -8.02
CA PRO A 353 -32.96 -8.25 -8.50
C PRO A 353 -32.95 -9.14 -9.76
N ASP A 354 -33.78 -10.19 -9.76
CA ASP A 354 -33.93 -11.16 -10.87
C ASP A 354 -34.45 -10.54 -12.17
N VAL A 355 -35.25 -9.47 -12.09
CA VAL A 355 -35.90 -8.83 -13.25
C VAL A 355 -35.51 -7.37 -13.33
N ARG A 356 -34.79 -7.02 -14.40
CA ARG A 356 -34.51 -5.64 -14.79
C ARG A 356 -35.70 -5.12 -15.60
N SER A 357 -36.47 -4.17 -15.07
CA SER A 357 -37.50 -3.47 -15.85
C SER A 357 -37.07 -2.03 -16.15
N ILE A 358 -37.68 -1.41 -17.17
CA ILE A 358 -37.45 0.01 -17.54
C ILE A 358 -37.77 0.94 -16.36
N THR A 359 -38.66 0.52 -15.44
CA THR A 359 -39.07 1.26 -14.25
C THR A 359 -38.34 0.85 -12.96
N LYS A 360 -37.73 -0.34 -12.92
CA LYS A 360 -36.92 -0.85 -11.81
C LYS A 360 -35.52 -1.16 -12.33
N THR A 361 -34.78 -0.09 -12.59
CA THR A 361 -33.39 -0.17 -13.02
C THR A 361 -32.50 -0.43 -11.80
N HIS A 362 -31.98 -1.66 -11.65
CA HIS A 362 -30.74 -1.93 -10.93
C HIS A 362 -30.64 -1.49 -9.45
N THR A 363 -31.69 -1.66 -8.64
CA THR A 363 -31.57 -1.46 -7.19
C THR A 363 -31.00 -2.71 -6.51
N THR A 364 -29.69 -2.76 -6.37
CA THR A 364 -29.04 -3.71 -5.46
C THR A 364 -29.37 -3.25 -4.05
N LYS A 365 -29.88 -4.16 -3.21
CA LYS A 365 -30.18 -3.89 -1.81
C LYS A 365 -29.31 -4.76 -0.95
N GLY A 366 -29.10 -4.34 0.29
CA GLY A 366 -28.32 -5.14 1.21
C GLY A 366 -28.49 -4.71 2.64
N GLN A 367 -27.81 -5.45 3.50
CA GLN A 367 -27.73 -5.16 4.92
C GLN A 367 -26.33 -5.46 5.43
N ILE A 368 -25.91 -4.72 6.45
CA ILE A 368 -24.67 -4.90 7.19
C ILE A 368 -24.99 -5.03 8.67
N TRP A 369 -24.36 -6.00 9.33
CA TRP A 369 -24.55 -6.25 10.75
C TRP A 369 -23.31 -6.90 11.37
N THR A 370 -23.29 -7.00 12.69
CA THR A 370 -22.27 -7.75 13.44
C THR A 370 -22.87 -9.00 14.06
N THR A 371 -22.05 -10.03 14.23
CA THR A 371 -22.38 -11.27 14.94
C THR A 371 -22.13 -11.20 16.45
N LYS A 372 -21.58 -10.07 16.94
CA LYS A 372 -21.38 -9.82 18.37
C LYS A 372 -22.71 -9.66 19.11
N LEU A 373 -22.72 -10.01 20.40
CA LEU A 373 -23.88 -9.81 21.25
C LEU A 373 -24.07 -8.31 21.56
N THR A 374 -25.28 -7.91 21.96
CA THR A 374 -25.64 -6.48 22.15
C THR A 374 -24.76 -5.76 23.17
N ASP A 375 -24.25 -6.48 24.17
CA ASP A 375 -23.46 -5.94 25.28
C ASP A 375 -21.94 -5.99 25.03
N ASP A 376 -21.50 -6.56 23.90
CA ASP A 376 -20.09 -6.68 23.56
C ASP A 376 -19.53 -5.37 22.98
N LEU A 377 -18.25 -5.09 23.28
CA LEU A 377 -17.53 -3.98 22.67
C LEU A 377 -17.44 -4.14 21.15
N GLY A 378 -17.88 -3.10 20.41
CA GLY A 378 -17.95 -3.10 18.95
C GLY A 378 -19.21 -3.79 18.38
N SER A 379 -20.19 -4.10 19.22
CA SER A 379 -21.54 -4.42 18.75
C SER A 379 -22.16 -3.20 18.07
N PHE A 380 -22.92 -3.38 16.99
CA PHE A 380 -23.69 -2.31 16.36
C PHE A 380 -24.98 -2.84 15.75
N ARG A 381 -26.01 -1.98 15.66
CA ARG A 381 -27.28 -2.37 15.06
C ARG A 381 -27.18 -2.51 13.54
N MET A 382 -27.89 -3.49 13.01
CA MET A 382 -28.00 -3.69 11.57
C MET A 382 -28.42 -2.40 10.85
N ALA A 383 -27.70 -2.09 9.76
CA ALA A 383 -28.04 -1.01 8.85
C ALA A 383 -28.38 -1.60 7.47
N LYS A 384 -29.39 -1.03 6.81
CA LYS A 384 -29.72 -1.39 5.43
C LYS A 384 -28.94 -0.51 4.48
N PHE A 385 -28.77 -0.95 3.24
CA PHE A 385 -28.22 -0.12 2.19
C PHE A 385 -28.83 -0.45 0.83
N GLN A 386 -28.72 0.50 -0.09
CA GLN A 386 -29.17 0.31 -1.47
C GLN A 386 -28.31 1.10 -2.46
N SER A 387 -28.27 0.62 -3.71
CA SER A 387 -27.67 1.36 -4.81
C SER A 387 -28.53 2.59 -5.15
N PHE A 388 -27.91 3.57 -5.80
CA PHE A 388 -28.61 4.77 -6.23
C PHE A 388 -29.39 4.51 -7.51
N ASP A 389 -30.62 5.03 -7.59
CA ASP A 389 -31.34 5.12 -8.85
C ASP A 389 -30.61 6.08 -9.81
N HIS A 390 -30.50 5.64 -11.08
CA HIS A 390 -29.88 6.31 -12.22
C HIS A 390 -28.35 6.46 -12.16
N SER A 391 -27.66 5.42 -12.62
CA SER A 391 -26.32 5.49 -13.21
C SER A 391 -26.40 5.62 -14.72
#